data_AF-A0A059ZTU5-F1
#
_entry.id   AF-A0A059ZTU5-F1
#
_cell.length_a   1.000
_cell.length_b   1.000
_cell.length_c   1.000
_cell.angle_alpha   90.00
_cell.angle_beta   90.00
_cell.angle_gamma   90.00
#
_symmetry.space_group_name_H-M   'P 1'
#
loop_
_entity.id
_entity.type
_entity.pdbx_description
1 polymer ?
#
loop_
_entity_poly.entity_id
_entity_poly.type
_entity_poly.pdbx_seq_one_letter_code
_entity_poly.pdbx_strand_id
1 'polypeptide(L)'
;MQGAQTESRFRGIGRYTMALVKEMARQRGEHEIILALNAAYPETIEPIRAAFGGLLPFDAIRVFEVAGPVGGHDSANDARRNAAEVMLEAFYASFDPDVIFIPALFEGIVGAAVTSVHAFQTTIPTVVTLHDLIPLIHRDIYLQDTAVSSYGQDWCMSIC
;
A
#
# COMPACT_ATOMS: atom_id res chain seq x y z
N MET A 1 4.44 -1.57 1.29
CA MET A 1 4.60 -3.03 1.03
C MET A 1 3.27 -3.82 1.08
N GLN A 2 2.10 -3.19 1.00
CA GLN A 2 0.80 -3.87 1.18
C GLN A 2 0.61 -5.08 0.25
N GLY A 3 0.96 -4.99 -1.03
CA GLY A 3 0.85 -6.13 -1.95
C GLY A 3 1.68 -7.36 -1.61
N ALA A 4 2.69 -7.24 -0.73
CA ALA A 4 3.45 -8.36 -0.18
C ALA A 4 2.89 -8.89 1.15
N GLN A 5 1.93 -8.20 1.77
CA GLN A 5 1.33 -8.57 3.06
C GLN A 5 -0.11 -9.09 2.92
N THR A 6 -0.90 -8.53 2.01
CA THR A 6 -2.28 -8.94 1.73
C THR A 6 -2.36 -10.28 1.01
N GLU A 7 -3.57 -10.71 0.65
CA GLU A 7 -3.81 -11.88 -0.23
C GLU A 7 -3.08 -11.81 -1.57
N SER A 8 -2.70 -10.60 -2.02
CA SER A 8 -1.84 -10.41 -3.19
C SER A 8 -0.48 -11.10 -3.06
N ARG A 9 0.00 -11.39 -1.83
CA ARG A 9 1.27 -12.10 -1.57
C ARG A 9 1.35 -13.47 -2.24
N PHE A 10 0.20 -14.12 -2.44
CA PHE A 10 0.11 -15.43 -3.08
C PHE A 10 -0.05 -15.36 -4.61
N ARG A 11 -0.12 -14.15 -5.18
CA ARG A 11 -0.43 -13.90 -6.60
C ARG A 11 0.67 -13.09 -7.30
N GLY A 12 0.36 -12.63 -8.52
CA GLY A 12 1.29 -11.87 -9.36
C GLY A 12 1.76 -10.57 -8.71
N ILE A 13 0.85 -9.80 -8.10
CA ILE A 13 1.15 -8.51 -7.46
C ILE A 13 2.15 -8.67 -6.32
N GLY A 14 1.99 -9.69 -5.47
CA GLY A 14 2.93 -9.96 -4.38
C GLY A 14 4.31 -10.41 -4.86
N ARG A 15 4.37 -11.28 -5.88
CA ARG A 15 5.63 -11.67 -6.52
C ARG A 15 6.34 -10.47 -7.14
N TYR A 16 5.60 -9.64 -7.86
CA TYR A 16 6.10 -8.38 -8.43
C TYR A 16 6.64 -7.45 -7.34
N THR A 17 5.85 -7.19 -6.29
CA THR A 17 6.21 -6.30 -5.19
C THR A 17 7.52 -6.75 -4.54
N MET A 18 7.62 -8.03 -4.17
CA MET A 18 8.83 -8.56 -3.53
C MET A 18 10.05 -8.56 -4.46
N ALA A 19 9.88 -8.92 -5.73
CA ALA A 19 10.98 -8.95 -6.68
C ALA A 19 11.53 -7.54 -6.96
N LEU A 20 10.64 -6.59 -7.27
CA LEU A 20 11.03 -5.22 -7.60
C LEU A 20 11.71 -4.53 -6.42
N VAL A 21 11.10 -4.58 -5.22
CA VAL A 21 11.65 -3.88 -4.05
C VAL A 21 12.98 -4.51 -3.61
N LYS A 22 13.16 -5.84 -3.74
CA LYS A 22 14.47 -6.47 -3.50
C LYS A 22 15.54 -6.01 -4.47
N GLU A 23 15.22 -5.87 -5.75
CA GLU A 23 16.16 -5.35 -6.74
C GLU A 23 16.50 -3.88 -6.48
N MET A 24 15.52 -3.05 -6.10
CA MET A 24 15.78 -1.67 -5.65
C MET A 24 16.73 -1.65 -4.46
N ALA A 25 16.50 -2.50 -3.44
CA ALA A 25 17.38 -2.60 -2.28
C ALA A 25 18.82 -3.02 -2.62
N ARG A 26 18.98 -3.93 -3.59
CA ARG A 26 20.30 -4.36 -4.11
C ARG A 26 21.02 -3.26 -4.87
N GLN A 27 20.28 -2.45 -5.63
CA GLN A 27 20.83 -1.43 -6.52
C GLN A 27 20.79 -0.01 -5.93
N ARG A 28 20.42 0.15 -4.65
CA ARG A 28 20.17 1.45 -4.02
C ARG A 28 21.36 2.40 -4.02
N GLY A 29 22.59 1.91 -4.17
CA GLY A 29 23.79 2.74 -4.05
C GLY A 29 23.84 3.43 -2.68
N GLU A 30 23.83 4.76 -2.70
CA GLU A 30 23.83 5.60 -1.50
C GLU A 30 22.42 5.97 -1.00
N HIS A 31 21.36 5.61 -1.75
CA HIS A 31 19.99 5.90 -1.34
C HIS A 31 19.57 5.07 -0.13
N GLU A 32 18.94 5.73 0.84
CA GLU A 32 18.21 5.07 1.91
C GLU A 32 16.88 4.53 1.36
N ILE A 33 16.56 3.29 1.68
CA ILE A 33 15.26 2.69 1.34
C ILE A 33 14.62 2.22 2.63
N ILE A 34 13.50 2.84 2.99
CA ILE A 34 12.68 2.45 4.13
C ILE A 34 11.48 1.65 3.63
N LEU A 35 11.28 0.46 4.19
CA LEU A 35 10.11 -0.38 3.93
C LEU A 35 9.07 -0.15 5.02
N ALA A 36 7.90 0.35 4.64
CA ALA A 36 6.74 0.43 5.51
C ALA A 36 5.87 -0.83 5.43
N LEU A 37 5.71 -1.50 6.57
CA LEU A 37 4.87 -2.68 6.77
C LEU A 37 3.67 -2.34 7.67
N ASN A 38 2.55 -3.00 7.44
CA ASN A 38 1.32 -2.84 8.21
C ASN A 38 1.25 -3.88 9.34
N ALA A 39 1.06 -3.43 10.58
CA ALA A 39 0.94 -4.27 11.78
C ALA A 39 -0.28 -5.21 11.74
N ALA A 40 -1.29 -4.89 10.92
CA ALA A 40 -2.49 -5.71 10.75
C ALA A 40 -2.22 -7.09 10.12
N TYR A 41 -1.01 -7.31 9.58
CA TYR A 41 -0.57 -8.59 9.00
C TYR A 41 0.68 -9.13 9.72
N PRO A 42 0.60 -9.44 11.03
CA PRO A 42 1.77 -9.72 11.85
C PRO A 42 2.58 -10.92 11.37
N GLU A 43 1.93 -11.92 10.78
CA GLU A 43 2.58 -13.13 10.27
C GLU A 43 3.45 -12.87 9.03
N THR A 44 3.30 -11.70 8.40
CA THR A 44 4.08 -11.30 7.22
C THR A 44 5.37 -10.57 7.58
N ILE A 45 5.45 -9.99 8.78
CA ILE A 45 6.52 -9.06 9.17
C ILE A 45 7.88 -9.75 9.19
N GLU A 46 8.00 -10.85 9.95
CA GLU A 46 9.27 -11.57 10.08
C GLU A 46 9.72 -12.23 8.77
N PRO A 47 8.85 -12.88 7.97
CA PRO A 47 9.23 -13.35 6.65
C PRO A 47 9.75 -12.25 5.71
N ILE A 48 9.14 -11.06 5.75
CA ILE A 48 9.61 -9.91 4.95
C ILE A 48 10.96 -9.43 5.48
N ARG A 49 11.12 -9.23 6.80
CA ARG A 49 12.41 -8.86 7.40
C ARG A 49 13.53 -9.82 7.01
N ALA A 50 13.30 -11.12 7.14
CA ALA A 50 14.24 -12.15 6.73
C ALA A 50 14.58 -12.06 5.23
N ALA A 51 13.58 -11.80 4.38
CA ALA A 51 13.75 -11.68 2.94
C ALA A 51 14.60 -10.47 2.50
N PHE A 52 14.70 -9.45 3.35
CA PHE A 52 15.55 -8.26 3.15
C PHE A 52 16.82 -8.25 4.00
N GLY A 53 17.05 -9.31 4.78
CA GLY A 53 18.27 -9.50 5.57
C GLY A 53 19.51 -9.45 4.68
N GLY A 54 20.48 -8.61 5.08
CA GLY A 54 21.71 -8.37 4.30
C GLY A 54 21.54 -7.45 3.09
N LEU A 55 20.31 -7.09 2.71
CA LEU A 55 20.03 -6.09 1.68
C LEU A 55 19.84 -4.70 2.31
N LEU A 56 19.07 -4.64 3.39
CA LEU A 56 18.77 -3.41 4.12
C LEU A 56 19.17 -3.56 5.59
N PRO A 57 19.50 -2.46 6.29
CA PRO A 57 19.71 -2.52 7.73
C PRO A 57 18.38 -2.85 8.43
N PHE A 58 18.45 -3.41 9.64
CA PHE A 58 17.26 -3.89 10.35
C PHE A 58 16.23 -2.77 10.63
N ASP A 59 16.72 -1.57 10.88
CA ASP A 59 15.91 -0.38 11.13
C ASP A 59 15.31 0.21 9.85
N ALA A 60 15.76 -0.15 8.65
CA ALA A 60 15.08 0.27 7.41
C ALA A 60 13.67 -0.34 7.26
N ILE A 61 13.24 -1.28 8.10
CA ILE A 61 11.91 -1.88 8.03
C ILE A 61 11.05 -1.37 9.19
N ARG A 62 10.16 -0.42 8.87
CA ARG A 62 9.27 0.25 9.81
C ARG A 62 7.88 -0.37 9.75
N VAL A 63 7.24 -0.51 10.90
CA VAL A 63 5.89 -1.05 11.02
C VAL A 63 4.96 0.07 11.50
N PHE A 64 3.87 0.32 10.78
CA PHE A 64 2.81 1.22 11.21
C PHE A 64 1.58 0.44 11.66
N GLU A 65 0.77 1.05 12.51
CA GLU A 65 -0.46 0.49 13.02
C GLU A 65 -1.57 1.55 12.96
N VAL A 66 -2.79 1.11 12.63
CA VAL A 66 -3.99 1.96 12.58
C VAL A 66 -5.16 1.23 13.22
N ALA A 67 -6.15 1.98 13.71
CA ALA A 67 -7.35 1.41 14.30
C ALA A 67 -8.28 0.83 13.22
N GLY A 68 -8.48 -0.50 13.25
CA GLY A 68 -9.39 -1.21 12.35
C GLY A 68 -10.83 -1.37 12.88
N PRO A 69 -11.70 -2.07 12.12
CA PRO A 69 -11.57 -2.39 10.70
C PRO A 69 -11.55 -1.17 9.75
N VAL A 70 -10.86 -1.32 8.61
CA VAL A 70 -10.70 -0.27 7.58
C VAL A 70 -11.08 -0.72 6.16
N GLY A 71 -11.52 -1.97 5.99
CA GLY A 71 -11.80 -2.54 4.67
C GLY A 71 -12.92 -1.78 3.93
N GLY A 72 -12.68 -1.49 2.65
CA GLY A 72 -13.57 -0.70 1.79
C GLY A 72 -14.91 -1.33 1.41
N HIS A 73 -15.08 -2.64 1.62
CA HIS A 73 -16.34 -3.35 1.36
C HIS A 73 -17.50 -2.96 2.30
N ASP A 74 -17.21 -2.33 3.45
CA ASP A 74 -18.23 -1.88 4.41
C ASP A 74 -18.09 -0.39 4.68
N SER A 75 -19.09 0.38 4.26
CA SER A 75 -19.18 1.84 4.44
C SER A 75 -19.15 2.28 5.91
N ALA A 76 -19.48 1.41 6.87
CA ALA A 76 -19.32 1.71 8.29
C ALA A 76 -17.85 1.88 8.72
N ASN A 77 -16.90 1.50 7.84
CA ASN A 77 -15.47 1.71 8.04
C ASN A 77 -14.96 3.03 7.45
N ASP A 78 -15.75 3.78 6.67
CA ASP A 78 -15.26 4.93 5.88
C ASP A 78 -14.51 5.97 6.72
N ALA A 79 -15.10 6.40 7.84
CA ALA A 79 -14.45 7.38 8.72
C ALA A 79 -13.11 6.87 9.30
N ARG A 80 -13.03 5.57 9.62
CA ARG A 80 -11.81 4.94 10.14
C ARG A 80 -10.77 4.74 9.04
N ARG A 81 -11.21 4.37 7.84
CA ARG A 81 -10.36 4.24 6.65
C ARG A 81 -9.73 5.59 6.28
N ASN A 82 -10.54 6.63 6.16
CA ASN A 82 -10.04 7.98 5.82
C ASN A 82 -9.03 8.48 6.87
N ALA A 83 -9.29 8.25 8.16
CA ALA A 83 -8.34 8.58 9.21
C ALA A 83 -7.05 7.76 9.10
N ALA A 84 -7.15 6.46 8.80
CA ALA A 84 -6.00 5.59 8.61
C ALA A 84 -5.14 6.00 7.40
N GLU A 85 -5.76 6.45 6.31
CA GLU A 85 -5.08 6.96 5.10
C GLU A 85 -4.24 8.20 5.42
N VAL A 86 -4.81 9.17 6.16
CA VAL A 86 -4.09 10.35 6.64
C VAL A 86 -2.95 9.96 7.58
N MET A 87 -3.20 9.06 8.54
CA MET A 87 -2.17 8.59 9.47
C MET A 87 -1.02 7.88 8.76
N LEU A 88 -1.33 7.10 7.71
CA LEU A 88 -0.33 6.41 6.90
C LEU A 88 0.59 7.39 6.17
N GLU A 89 0.01 8.41 5.53
CA GLU A 89 0.82 9.42 4.85
C GLU A 89 1.61 10.31 5.82
N ALA A 90 1.04 10.64 6.98
CA ALA A 90 1.79 11.33 8.04
C ALA A 90 2.97 10.47 8.54
N PHE A 91 2.77 9.15 8.67
CA PHE A 91 3.84 8.22 8.98
C PHE A 91 4.92 8.22 7.89
N TYR A 92 4.56 8.20 6.60
CA TYR A 92 5.54 8.32 5.51
C TYR A 92 6.30 9.65 5.57
N ALA A 93 5.60 10.77 5.72
CA ALA A 93 6.20 12.10 5.79
C ALA A 93 7.12 12.29 6.99
N SER A 94 6.89 11.55 8.10
CA SER A 94 7.74 11.62 9.30
C SER A 94 9.19 11.18 9.08
N PHE A 95 9.47 10.49 7.97
CA PHE A 95 10.82 10.07 7.57
C PHE A 95 11.51 11.05 6.62
N ASP A 96 10.88 12.19 6.29
CA ASP A 96 11.39 13.18 5.33
C ASP A 96 11.83 12.56 3.97
N PRO A 97 11.00 11.73 3.31
CA PRO A 97 11.42 11.02 2.11
C PRO A 97 11.44 11.93 0.88
N ASP A 98 12.42 11.72 0.00
CA ASP A 98 12.46 12.38 -1.32
C ASP A 98 11.40 11.83 -2.28
N VAL A 99 11.03 10.55 -2.14
CA VAL A 99 10.07 9.84 -2.99
C VAL A 99 9.32 8.79 -2.18
N ILE A 100 8.00 8.68 -2.41
CA ILE A 100 7.18 7.58 -1.89
C ILE A 100 6.87 6.61 -3.03
N PHE A 101 7.13 5.31 -2.83
CA PHE A 101 6.81 4.28 -3.82
C PHE A 101 5.74 3.30 -3.30
N ILE A 102 4.62 3.22 -4.03
CA ILE A 102 3.49 2.33 -3.74
C ILE A 102 3.42 1.26 -4.83
N PRO A 103 3.96 0.05 -4.59
CA PRO A 103 4.05 -1.00 -5.62
C PRO A 103 2.71 -1.68 -5.94
N ALA A 104 1.69 -1.45 -5.13
CA ALA A 104 0.34 -1.95 -5.32
C ALA A 104 -0.64 -1.04 -4.59
N LEU A 105 -1.42 -0.28 -5.37
CA LEU A 105 -2.38 0.67 -4.80
C LEU A 105 -3.69 0.00 -4.37
N PHE A 106 -4.18 -0.96 -5.16
CA PHE A 106 -5.48 -1.57 -4.91
C PHE A 106 -5.36 -2.80 -4.00
N GLU A 107 -5.33 -2.54 -2.70
CA GLU A 107 -5.20 -3.57 -1.66
C GLU A 107 -6.28 -3.46 -0.57
N GLY A 108 -6.96 -2.32 -0.42
CA GLY A 108 -7.79 -2.00 0.74
C GLY A 108 -9.28 -2.35 0.67
N ILE A 109 -9.78 -2.91 -0.44
CA ILE A 109 -11.21 -3.26 -0.58
C ILE A 109 -11.64 -4.31 0.45
N VAL A 110 -10.82 -5.34 0.64
CA VAL A 110 -11.03 -6.43 1.61
C VAL A 110 -9.83 -6.50 2.53
N GLY A 111 -10.08 -6.76 3.82
CA GLY A 111 -9.03 -6.87 4.84
C GLY A 111 -8.71 -5.54 5.52
N ALA A 112 -7.46 -5.39 5.93
CA ALA A 112 -6.98 -4.29 6.76
C ALA A 112 -5.82 -3.51 6.11
N ALA A 113 -5.65 -3.65 4.79
CA ALA A 113 -4.69 -2.87 4.04
C ALA A 113 -5.13 -1.41 4.00
N VAL A 114 -4.14 -0.54 4.15
CA VAL A 114 -4.29 0.90 3.99
C VAL A 114 -3.27 1.34 2.97
N THR A 115 -3.78 1.96 1.92
CA THR A 115 -3.02 2.62 0.88
C THR A 115 -3.54 4.05 0.87
N SER A 116 -2.73 5.04 0.48
CA SER A 116 -3.20 6.40 0.27
C SER A 116 -2.32 7.13 -0.74
N VAL A 117 -2.91 8.07 -1.48
CA VAL A 117 -2.20 9.08 -2.27
C VAL A 117 -2.89 10.41 -2.02
N HIS A 118 -2.14 11.39 -1.54
CA HIS A 118 -2.59 12.77 -1.35
C HIS A 118 -3.74 12.99 -0.34
N ALA A 119 -3.91 12.11 0.65
CA ALA A 119 -4.83 12.34 1.77
C ALA A 119 -4.28 13.32 2.81
N PHE A 120 -2.94 13.45 2.92
CA PHE A 120 -2.28 14.34 3.89
C PHE A 120 -1.21 15.21 3.24
N GLN A 121 -0.29 14.61 2.48
CA GLN A 121 0.83 15.31 1.86
C GLN A 121 0.64 15.37 0.34
N THR A 122 1.03 16.46 -0.31
CA THR A 122 0.89 16.64 -1.77
C THR A 122 2.16 17.09 -2.47
N THR A 123 3.26 17.21 -1.72
CA THR A 123 4.52 17.78 -2.21
C THR A 123 5.58 16.73 -2.47
N ILE A 124 5.54 15.59 -1.79
CA ILE A 124 6.51 14.51 -1.98
C ILE A 124 6.09 13.70 -3.21
N PRO A 125 6.97 13.58 -4.23
CA PRO A 125 6.71 12.75 -5.39
C PRO A 125 6.28 11.34 -5.00
N THR A 126 5.07 10.95 -5.39
CA THR A 126 4.50 9.65 -5.08
C THR A 126 4.37 8.84 -6.37
N VAL A 127 5.15 7.77 -6.46
CA VAL A 127 5.17 6.85 -7.61
C VAL A 127 4.31 5.65 -7.27
N VAL A 128 3.38 5.32 -8.15
CA VAL A 128 2.45 4.20 -7.97
C VAL A 128 2.59 3.23 -9.13
N THR A 129 2.69 1.94 -8.82
CA THR A 129 2.40 0.91 -9.81
C THR A 129 0.91 0.61 -9.78
N LEU A 130 0.22 1.03 -10.83
CA LEU A 130 -1.18 0.74 -11.06
C LEU A 130 -1.32 -0.59 -11.80
N HIS A 131 -1.85 -1.60 -11.11
CA HIS A 131 -2.15 -2.90 -11.72
C HIS A 131 -3.54 -2.85 -12.34
N ASP A 132 -3.64 -3.36 -13.57
CA ASP A 132 -4.83 -3.59 -14.40
C ASP A 132 -6.12 -2.79 -14.10
N LEU A 133 -6.58 -2.05 -15.12
CA LEU A 133 -7.83 -1.30 -15.10
C LEU A 133 -8.99 -2.02 -15.81
N ILE A 134 -8.92 -3.34 -16.02
CA ILE A 134 -10.03 -4.16 -16.50
C ILE A 134 -11.35 -3.85 -15.76
N PRO A 135 -11.40 -3.69 -14.42
CA PRO A 135 -12.64 -3.34 -13.74
C PRO A 135 -13.24 -2.01 -14.19
N LEU A 136 -12.38 -1.04 -14.56
CA LEU A 136 -12.82 0.26 -15.06
C LEU A 136 -13.28 0.18 -16.53
N ILE A 137 -12.70 -0.71 -17.33
CA ILE A 137 -13.10 -0.93 -18.74
C ILE A 137 -14.43 -1.71 -18.80
N HIS A 138 -14.58 -2.72 -17.94
CA HIS A 138 -15.74 -3.61 -17.91
C HIS A 138 -16.57 -3.40 -16.63
N ARG A 139 -16.99 -2.14 -16.40
CA ARG A 139 -17.71 -1.72 -15.19
C ARG A 139 -18.97 -2.54 -14.93
N ASP A 140 -19.71 -2.85 -15.99
CA ASP A 140 -20.95 -3.61 -15.92
C ASP A 140 -20.74 -5.06 -15.44
N ILE A 141 -19.50 -5.56 -15.43
CA ILE A 141 -19.17 -6.91 -14.98
C ILE A 141 -18.57 -6.87 -13.57
N TYR A 142 -17.68 -5.90 -13.31
CA TYR A 142 -16.84 -5.90 -12.11
C TYR A 142 -17.24 -4.88 -11.05
N LEU A 143 -17.99 -3.84 -11.39
CA LEU A 143 -18.34 -2.72 -10.49
C LEU A 143 -19.87 -2.60 -10.24
N GLN A 144 -20.60 -3.72 -10.32
CA GLN A 144 -22.03 -3.74 -10.02
C GLN A 144 -22.34 -3.58 -8.52
N ASP A 145 -21.41 -4.01 -7.66
CA ASP A 145 -21.52 -3.80 -6.22
C ASP A 145 -21.21 -2.34 -5.88
N THR A 146 -22.15 -1.66 -5.22
CA THR A 146 -22.03 -0.25 -4.84
C THR A 146 -20.83 0.01 -3.94
N ALA A 147 -20.43 -0.92 -3.06
CA ALA A 147 -19.27 -0.74 -2.18
C ALA A 147 -17.94 -0.83 -2.96
N VAL A 148 -17.88 -1.73 -3.95
CA VAL A 148 -16.72 -1.84 -4.84
C VAL A 148 -16.64 -0.64 -5.79
N SER A 149 -17.79 -0.17 -6.26
CA SER A 149 -17.89 0.98 -7.16
C SER A 149 -17.54 2.30 -6.47
N SER A 150 -17.98 2.53 -5.23
CA SER A 150 -17.62 3.73 -4.46
C SER A 150 -16.13 3.75 -4.14
N TYR A 151 -15.60 2.64 -3.63
CA TYR A 151 -14.16 2.51 -3.37
C TYR A 151 -13.33 2.71 -4.65
N GLY A 152 -13.74 2.14 -5.78
CA GLY A 152 -13.01 2.33 -7.05
C GLY A 152 -13.05 3.77 -7.59
N GLN A 153 -14.14 4.51 -7.36
CA GLN A 153 -14.32 5.87 -7.87
C GLN A 153 -13.57 6.92 -7.06
N ASP A 154 -13.60 6.82 -5.73
CA ASP A 154 -12.90 7.74 -4.83
C ASP A 154 -11.40 7.79 -5.14
N TRP A 155 -10.83 6.65 -5.54
CA TRP A 155 -9.42 6.50 -5.82
C TRP A 155 -8.98 6.96 -7.21
N CYS A 156 -9.79 6.72 -8.26
CA CYS A 156 -9.48 7.24 -9.59
C CYS A 156 -9.45 8.78 -9.61
N MET A 157 -10.25 9.42 -8.77
CA MET A 157 -10.31 10.89 -8.66
C MET A 157 -9.14 11.48 -7.86
N SER A 158 -8.47 10.71 -7.00
CA SER A 158 -7.34 11.18 -6.17
C SER A 158 -5.97 11.10 -6.86
N ILE A 159 -5.87 10.36 -7.98
CA ILE A 159 -4.63 10.19 -8.76
C ILE A 159 -4.53 11.22 -9.91
N CYS A 160 -5.63 11.86 -10.29
CA CYS A 160 -5.73 12.84 -11.37
C CYS A 160 -5.95 14.25 -10.83
#